data_AF-A0A4Y8CAX0-F1
#
_entry.id   AF-A0A4Y8CAX0-F1
#
_cell.length_a   1.000
_cell.length_b   1.000
_cell.length_c   1.000
_cell.angle_alpha   90.00
_cell.angle_beta   90.00
_cell.angle_gamma   90.00
#
_symmetry.space_group_name_H-M   'P 1'
#
loop_
_entity.id
_entity.type
_entity.pdbx_description
1 polymer ?
#
loop_
_entity_poly.entity_id
_entity_poly.type
_entity_poly.pdbx_seq_one_letter_code
_entity_poly.pdbx_strand_id
1 'polypeptide(L)' 'YDPNENGLCKCGNANVLTMDMPTSKLANGNISHTGLVNIEKFKGELPKLTAFNAPKGVN' A
#
# COMPACT_ATOMS: atom_id res chain seq x y z
N TYR A 1 -5.37 -3.72 -2.57
CA TYR A 1 -4.03 -3.20 -2.95
C TYR A 1 -3.97 -3.18 -4.47
N ASP A 2 -3.55 -2.08 -5.09
CA ASP A 2 -3.59 -1.88 -6.55
C ASP A 2 -2.18 -1.60 -7.10
N PRO A 3 -1.31 -2.62 -7.21
CA PRO A 3 0.07 -2.47 -7.65
C PRO A 3 0.16 -2.21 -9.16
N ASN A 4 1.18 -1.46 -9.57
CA ASN A 4 1.71 -1.49 -10.93
C ASN A 4 2.74 -2.64 -11.10
N GLU A 5 3.33 -2.76 -12.28
CA GLU A 5 4.32 -3.80 -12.60
C GLU A 5 5.57 -3.76 -11.71
N ASN A 6 5.90 -2.59 -11.16
CA ASN A 6 7.04 -2.38 -10.26
C ASN A 6 6.65 -2.51 -8.78
N GLY A 7 5.42 -2.93 -8.48
CA GLY A 7 4.95 -3.07 -7.10
C GLY A 7 4.62 -1.75 -6.40
N LEU A 8 4.45 -0.63 -7.12
CA LEU A 8 3.98 0.63 -6.55
C LEU A 8 2.45 0.66 -6.47
N CYS A 9 1.91 1.00 -5.30
CA CYS A 9 0.47 1.19 -5.13
C CYS A 9 -0.02 2.44 -5.87
N LYS A 10 -0.89 2.26 -6.86
CA LYS A 10 -1.48 3.38 -7.61
C LYS A 10 -2.59 4.09 -6.82
N CYS A 11 -3.27 3.34 -5.93
CA CYS A 11 -4.45 3.80 -5.19
C CYS A 11 -4.13 4.44 -3.83
N GLY A 12 -2.86 4.46 -3.40
CA GLY A 12 -2.46 5.15 -2.16
C GLY A 12 -2.79 4.42 -0.85
N ASN A 13 -2.74 3.08 -0.82
CA ASN A 13 -2.86 2.34 0.44
C ASN A 13 -1.67 2.61 1.38
N ALA A 14 -1.92 3.25 2.51
CA ALA A 14 -0.89 3.60 3.50
C ALA A 14 -0.19 2.37 4.11
N ASN A 15 -0.90 1.25 4.26
CA ASN A 15 -0.33 0.02 4.86
C ASN A 15 0.74 -0.64 3.98
N VAL A 16 0.95 -0.17 2.75
CA VAL A 16 2.08 -0.57 1.90
C VAL A 16 3.41 -0.06 2.47
N LEU A 17 3.36 0.99 3.29
CA LEU A 17 4.52 1.62 3.91
C LEU A 17 4.69 1.24 5.39
N THR A 18 3.74 0.48 5.96
CA THR A 18 3.77 0.12 7.38
C THR A 18 4.61 -1.13 7.61
N MET A 19 5.30 -1.18 8.76
CA MET A 19 6.06 -2.36 9.17
C MET A 19 5.13 -3.42 9.77
N ASP A 20 5.36 -4.68 9.39
CA ASP A 20 4.67 -5.82 9.98
C ASP A 20 5.53 -6.43 11.09
N MET A 21 5.42 -5.84 12.29
CA MET A 21 6.07 -6.34 13.50
C MET A 21 5.08 -6.30 14.68
N PRO A 22 5.21 -7.25 15.63
CA PRO A 22 4.37 -7.25 16.83
C PRO A 22 4.65 -6.03 17.70
N THR A 23 3.64 -5.57 18.45
CA THR A 23 3.83 -4.51 19.45
C THR A 23 4.82 -4.89 20.55
N SER A 24 4.87 -6.15 20.98
CA SER A 24 5.83 -6.65 21.98
C SER A 24 5.91 -8.18 22.02
N LYS A 25 6.80 -8.73 22.86
CA LYS A 25 6.82 -10.18 23.17
C LYS A 25 5.58 -10.64 23.97
N LEU A 26 4.94 -9.73 24.71
CA LEU A 26 3.75 -10.03 25.52
C LEU A 26 2.47 -9.97 24.67
N ALA A 27 2.34 -8.92 23.85
CA ALA A 27 1.18 -8.66 23.02
C ALA A 27 1.59 -8.63 21.54
N ASN A 28 0.91 -9.43 20.71
CA ASN A 28 1.13 -9.53 19.27
C ASN A 28 0.18 -8.57 18.51
N GLY A 29 0.18 -7.29 18.90
CA GLY A 29 -0.69 -6.27 18.28
C GLY A 29 -0.07 -5.65 17.03
N ASN A 30 -0.86 -4.89 16.27
CA ASN A 30 -0.38 -4.12 15.12
C ASN A 30 0.36 -2.84 15.55
N ILE A 31 1.32 -2.40 14.73
CA ILE A 31 2.06 -1.14 14.91
C ILE A 31 1.92 -0.19 13.72
N SER A 32 0.81 -0.29 12.95
CA SER A 32 0.65 0.38 11.65
C SER A 32 0.75 1.91 11.70
N HIS A 33 0.63 2.52 12.89
CA HIS A 33 0.79 3.97 13.09
C HIS A 33 2.24 4.41 13.32
N THR A 34 3.21 3.49 13.32
CA THR A 34 4.64 3.77 13.46
C THR A 34 5.35 3.45 12.16
N GLY A 35 5.91 4.48 11.52
CA GLY A 35 6.69 4.35 10.30
C GLY A 35 7.44 5.64 9.98
N LEU A 36 8.65 5.51 9.47
CA LEU A 36 9.42 6.63 8.92
C LEU A 36 9.36 6.55 7.39
N VAL A 37 8.99 7.66 6.76
CA VAL A 37 8.83 7.74 5.31
C VAL A 37 9.50 8.99 4.77
N ASN A 38 9.83 8.98 3.49
CA ASN A 38 10.23 10.16 2.74
C ASN A 38 9.22 10.42 1.61
N ILE A 39 9.05 11.67 1.23
CA ILE A 39 8.14 12.08 0.16
C ILE A 39 8.88 12.88 -0.90
N GLU A 40 8.47 12.69 -2.16
CA GLU A 40 8.95 13.50 -3.28
C GLU A 40 7.81 13.79 -4.26
N LYS A 41 8.02 14.81 -5.11
CA LYS A 41 7.05 15.12 -6.16
C LYS A 41 7.13 14.07 -7.27
N PHE A 42 6.02 13.39 -7.52
CA PHE A 42 5.89 12.48 -8.66
C PHE A 42 6.02 13.25 -10.00
N LYS A 43 6.89 12.77 -10.88
CA LYS A 43 7.19 13.39 -12.19
C LYS A 43 6.86 12.50 -13.40
N GLY A 44 6.35 11.29 -13.17
CA GLY A 44 5.97 10.37 -14.23
C GLY A 44 4.54 10.60 -14.73
N GLU A 45 4.12 9.78 -15.68
CA GLU A 45 2.71 9.70 -16.08
C GLU A 45 1.87 9.04 -14.99
N LEU A 46 0.70 9.61 -14.72
CA LEU A 46 -0.21 9.07 -13.71
C LEU A 46 -0.81 7.73 -14.20
N PRO A 47 -0.62 6.63 -13.47
CA PRO A 47 -1.14 5.34 -13.90
C PRO A 47 -2.65 5.26 -13.66
N LYS A 48 -3.36 4.53 -14.53
CA LYS A 48 -4.81 4.31 -14.37
C LYS A 48 -5.10 3.48 -13.11
N LEU A 49 -6.03 3.96 -12.29
CA LEU A 49 -6.55 3.23 -11.13
C LEU A 49 -7.36 2.01 -11.59
N THR A 50 -7.10 0.87 -10.96
CA THR A 50 -7.81 -0.39 -11.24
C THR A 50 -8.43 -1.01 -9.99
N ALA A 51 -8.20 -0.44 -8.81
CA ALA A 51 -8.78 -0.90 -7.54
C ALA A 51 -10.31 -1.02 -7.52
N PHE A 52 -11.01 -0.21 -8.32
CA PHE A 52 -12.47 -0.15 -8.39
C PHE A 52 -13.05 -0.89 -9.60
N ASN A 53 -12.21 -1.48 -10.43
CA ASN A 53 -12.67 -2.28 -11.55
C ASN A 53 -13.09 -3.66 -11.04
N ALA A 54 -14.11 -4.22 -11.67
CA ALA A 54 -14.50 -5.61 -11.43
C ALA A 54 -13.31 -6.55 -11.72
N PRO A 55 -13.15 -7.65 -10.94
CA PRO A 55 -12.21 -8.70 -11.28
C PRO A 55 -12.46 -9.26 -12.68
N LYS A 56 -11.43 -9.77 -13.34
CA LYS A 56 -11.63 -10.48 -14.61
C LYS A 56 -12.46 -11.75 -14.33
N GLY A 57 -13.58 -11.93 -15.05
CA GLY A 57 -14.38 -13.15 -15.00
C GLY A 57 -15.60 -13.14 -14.07
N VAL A 58 -15.96 -12.01 -13.46
CA VAL A 58 -17.32 -11.83 -12.94
C VAL A 58 -18.23 -11.45 -14.12
N ASN A 59 -19.05 -12.42 -14.54
CA ASN A 59 -20.19 -12.21 -15.44
C ASN A 59 -21.38 -11.65 -14.66
#